data_AF-A0A077KIW0-F1
#
_entry.id   AF-A0A077KIW0-F1
#
_cell.length_a   1.000
_cell.length_b   1.000
_cell.length_c   1.000
_cell.angle_alpha   90.00
_cell.angle_beta   90.00
_cell.angle_gamma   90.00
#
_symmetry.space_group_name_H-M   'P 1'
#
loop_
_entity.id
_entity.type
_entity.pdbx_description
1 polymer ?
#
loop_
_entity_poly.entity_id
_entity_poly.type
_entity_poly.pdbx_seq_one_letter_code
_entity_poly.pdbx_strand_id
1 'polypeptide(L)'
;MIANTSLQDMEAVLGLYKMASDFKKTVSGVQWPEFDRHMIETEIIENRHFKITVDEQVACVWSITFEDHQVWEEKNEDPSIYIHRIATNPNFRGQKFVEQIVEWAKQFAPQHNKLYVRMDTTAGNQRLTDYYIKCGFTYLGDKKMTDTEGRPNHYHNATMGLFQLEV
;
A
#
# COMPACT_ATOMS: atom_id res chain seq x y z
N MET A 1 8.59 -12.81 9.61
CA MET A 1 8.09 -12.09 10.81
C MET A 1 7.67 -10.68 10.39
N ILE A 2 6.57 -10.15 10.96
CA ILE A 2 6.15 -8.75 10.75
C ILE A 2 6.76 -7.86 11.84
N ALA A 3 7.32 -6.72 11.46
CA ALA A 3 7.81 -5.69 12.38
C ALA A 3 7.80 -4.30 11.71
N ASN A 4 7.96 -3.23 12.49
CA ASN A 4 8.33 -1.94 11.93
C ASN A 4 9.68 -2.04 11.21
N THR A 5 9.81 -1.28 10.13
CA THR A 5 11.12 -1.04 9.52
C THR A 5 11.97 -0.15 10.42
N SER A 6 13.27 -0.23 10.25
CA SER A 6 14.27 0.61 10.90
C SER A 6 15.07 1.36 9.85
N LEU A 7 15.78 2.41 10.26
CA LEU A 7 16.65 3.16 9.34
C LEU A 7 17.77 2.30 8.72
N GLN A 8 18.12 1.17 9.35
CA GLN A 8 19.09 0.21 8.82
C GLN A 8 18.53 -0.57 7.61
N ASP A 9 17.21 -0.66 7.47
CA ASP A 9 16.55 -1.32 6.34
C ASP A 9 16.45 -0.42 5.10
N MET A 10 16.87 0.85 5.16
CA MET A 10 16.61 1.85 4.13
C MET A 10 17.03 1.42 2.72
N GLU A 11 18.23 0.87 2.57
CA GLU A 11 18.73 0.43 1.26
C GLU A 11 17.92 -0.76 0.71
N ALA A 12 17.46 -1.66 1.58
CA ALA A 12 16.58 -2.75 1.19
C ALA A 12 15.19 -2.24 0.79
N VAL A 13 14.64 -1.26 1.51
CA VAL A 13 13.35 -0.62 1.19
C VAL A 13 13.40 0.07 -0.18
N LEU A 14 14.42 0.91 -0.42
CA LEU A 14 14.61 1.60 -1.70
C LEU A 14 14.79 0.59 -2.85
N GLY A 15 15.57 -0.47 -2.63
CA GLY A 15 15.73 -1.56 -3.58
C GLY A 15 14.40 -2.26 -3.92
N LEU A 16 13.54 -2.51 -2.92
CA LEU A 16 12.22 -3.10 -3.14
C LEU A 16 11.28 -2.19 -3.92
N TYR A 17 11.25 -0.90 -3.62
CA TYR A 17 10.44 0.04 -4.38
C TYR A 17 10.91 0.15 -5.83
N LYS A 18 12.23 0.16 -6.06
CA LYS A 18 12.78 0.12 -7.42
C LYS A 18 12.34 -1.14 -8.17
N MET A 19 12.50 -2.32 -7.56
CA MET A 19 12.07 -3.59 -8.15
C MET A 19 10.56 -3.62 -8.44
N ALA A 20 9.74 -3.10 -7.52
CA ALA A 20 8.28 -3.01 -7.71
C ALA A 20 7.92 -2.06 -8.86
N SER A 21 8.58 -0.91 -8.96
CA SER A 21 8.39 0.06 -10.04
C SER A 21 8.78 -0.53 -11.41
N ASP A 22 9.93 -1.21 -11.48
CA ASP A 22 10.41 -1.88 -12.69
C ASP A 22 9.45 -3.00 -13.11
N PHE A 23 8.97 -3.82 -12.16
CA PHE A 23 7.97 -4.86 -12.44
C PHE A 23 6.65 -4.27 -12.93
N LYS A 24 6.13 -3.22 -12.28
CA LYS A 24 4.87 -2.56 -12.71
C LYS A 24 4.98 -2.02 -14.14
N LYS A 25 6.13 -1.44 -14.50
CA LYS A 25 6.42 -0.99 -15.87
C LYS A 25 6.32 -2.13 -16.88
N THR A 26 6.83 -3.31 -16.54
CA THR A 26 6.74 -4.48 -17.45
C THR A 26 5.32 -5.03 -17.62
N VAL A 27 4.49 -4.95 -16.57
CA VAL A 27 3.16 -5.56 -16.56
C VAL A 27 2.07 -4.63 -17.09
N SER A 28 2.14 -3.33 -16.77
CA SER A 28 1.09 -2.36 -17.11
C SER A 28 1.59 -1.13 -17.85
N GLY A 29 2.88 -1.03 -18.17
CA GLY A 29 3.50 0.17 -18.77
C GLY A 29 3.60 1.37 -17.82
N VAL A 30 3.05 1.27 -16.61
CA VAL A 30 3.04 2.35 -15.61
C VAL A 30 4.21 2.16 -14.67
N GLN A 31 5.02 3.20 -14.51
CA GLN A 31 6.14 3.22 -13.58
C GLN A 31 5.76 4.00 -12.33
N TRP A 32 6.11 3.49 -11.15
CA TRP A 32 6.03 4.31 -9.94
C TRP A 32 7.10 5.40 -9.97
N PRO A 33 6.82 6.59 -9.40
CA PRO A 33 7.87 7.58 -9.23
C PRO A 33 8.98 7.02 -8.33
N GLU A 34 10.15 7.64 -8.41
CA GLU A 34 11.15 7.46 -7.36
C GLU A 34 10.61 8.08 -6.07
N PHE A 35 10.57 7.29 -4.99
CA PHE A 35 10.09 7.78 -3.71
C PHE A 35 11.20 8.55 -3.00
N ASP A 36 10.82 9.70 -2.46
CA ASP A 36 11.72 10.55 -1.69
C ASP A 36 12.22 9.81 -0.44
N ARG A 37 13.54 9.79 -0.24
CA ARG A 37 14.16 9.09 0.89
C ARG A 37 13.71 9.67 2.23
N HIS A 38 13.61 10.99 2.34
CA HIS A 38 13.22 11.68 3.56
C HIS A 38 11.76 11.39 3.94
N MET A 39 10.87 11.24 2.94
CA MET A 39 9.52 10.73 3.15
C MET A 39 9.54 9.36 3.83
N ILE A 40 10.33 8.42 3.30
CA ILE A 40 10.43 7.06 3.87
C ILE A 40 11.04 7.10 5.27
N GLU A 41 12.09 7.89 5.48
CA GLU A 41 12.71 8.09 6.81
C GLU A 41 11.70 8.59 7.84
N THR A 42 10.85 9.55 7.44
CA THR A 42 9.80 10.10 8.30
C THR A 42 8.78 9.01 8.67
N GLU A 43 8.35 8.20 7.71
CA GLU A 43 7.42 7.09 7.96
C GLU A 43 8.00 6.01 8.87
N ILE A 44 9.30 5.75 8.76
CA ILE A 44 10.03 4.84 9.66
C ILE A 44 10.06 5.42 11.09
N ILE A 45 10.45 6.68 11.24
CA ILE A 45 10.56 7.36 12.55
C ILE A 45 9.20 7.45 13.24
N GLU A 46 8.14 7.68 12.49
CA GLU A 46 6.76 7.74 12.98
C GLU A 46 6.11 6.36 13.19
N ASN A 47 6.86 5.26 13.00
CA ASN A 47 6.37 3.88 13.09
C ASN A 47 5.18 3.57 12.17
N ARG A 48 5.11 4.26 11.02
CA ARG A 48 4.09 4.05 9.98
C ARG A 48 4.57 3.16 8.83
N HIS A 49 5.81 2.68 8.88
CA HIS A 49 6.40 1.80 7.88
C HIS A 49 6.76 0.43 8.48
N PHE A 50 6.49 -0.63 7.71
CA PHE A 50 6.53 -2.01 8.17
C PHE A 50 7.20 -2.93 7.15
N LYS A 51 7.73 -4.05 7.66
CA LYS A 51 8.37 -5.11 6.88
C LYS A 51 7.89 -6.50 7.26
N ILE A 52 7.94 -7.40 6.29
CA ILE A 52 7.94 -8.85 6.48
C ILE A 52 9.34 -9.38 6.18
N THR A 53 9.93 -10.11 7.12
CA THR A 53 11.19 -10.83 6.91
C THR A 53 10.96 -12.32 6.66
N VAL A 54 11.71 -12.89 5.71
CA VAL A 54 11.80 -14.32 5.41
C VAL A 54 13.28 -14.66 5.29
N ASP A 55 13.75 -15.70 6.00
CA ASP A 55 15.17 -16.10 6.05
C ASP A 55 16.11 -14.91 6.30
N GLU A 56 15.76 -14.09 7.30
CA GLU A 56 16.49 -12.87 7.71
C GLU A 56 16.56 -11.75 6.66
N GLN A 57 15.91 -11.90 5.51
CA GLN A 57 15.87 -10.90 4.45
C GLN A 57 14.52 -10.16 4.41
N VAL A 58 14.54 -8.88 4.04
CA VAL A 58 13.33 -8.10 3.81
C VAL A 58 12.63 -8.63 2.56
N ALA A 59 11.48 -9.28 2.76
CA ALA A 59 10.72 -9.95 1.73
C ALA A 59 9.53 -9.11 1.25
N CYS A 60 8.98 -8.27 2.10
CA CYS A 60 7.90 -7.35 1.76
C CYS A 60 7.96 -6.11 2.65
N VAL A 61 7.54 -4.97 2.12
CA VAL A 61 7.37 -3.72 2.87
C VAL A 61 6.04 -3.07 2.52
N TRP A 62 5.49 -2.31 3.45
CA TRP A 62 4.34 -1.44 3.24
C TRP A 62 4.36 -0.28 4.23
N SER A 63 3.51 0.69 4.00
CA SER A 63 3.31 1.86 4.84
C SER A 63 1.84 2.06 5.15
N ILE A 64 1.54 2.80 6.20
CA ILE A 64 0.18 3.25 6.50
C ILE A 64 0.08 4.76 6.64
N THR A 65 -1.13 5.26 6.41
CA THR A 65 -1.57 6.57 6.89
C THR A 65 -2.89 6.41 7.65
N PHE A 66 -3.21 7.37 8.51
CA PHE A 66 -4.48 7.45 9.22
C PHE A 66 -5.51 8.35 8.51
N GLU A 67 -5.06 9.07 7.47
CA GLU A 67 -5.86 9.97 6.65
C GLU A 67 -5.38 9.90 5.19
N ASP A 68 -6.32 9.82 4.26
CA ASP A 68 -6.13 9.94 2.81
C ASP A 68 -7.32 10.66 2.17
N HIS A 69 -7.45 11.94 2.47
CA HIS A 69 -8.50 12.82 1.95
C HIS A 69 -8.55 12.86 0.43
N GLN A 70 -7.40 12.71 -0.25
CA GLN A 70 -7.31 12.85 -1.70
C GLN A 70 -8.04 11.71 -2.42
N VAL A 71 -7.86 10.48 -1.94
CA VAL A 71 -8.49 9.30 -2.54
C VAL A 71 -9.87 9.04 -1.94
N TRP A 72 -10.05 9.26 -0.64
CA TRP A 72 -11.24 8.81 0.08
C TRP A 72 -12.29 9.91 0.34
N GLU A 73 -11.98 11.20 0.10
CA GLU A 73 -12.92 12.33 0.23
C GLU A 73 -13.77 12.23 1.52
N GLU A 74 -15.10 12.33 1.43
CA GLU A 74 -16.00 12.25 2.57
C GLU A 74 -15.86 10.95 3.37
N LYS A 75 -15.46 9.84 2.71
CA LYS A 75 -15.22 8.58 3.42
C LYS A 75 -14.01 8.68 4.34
N ASN A 76 -13.10 9.62 4.13
CA ASN A 76 -11.92 9.77 4.99
C ASN A 76 -12.27 9.98 6.47
N GLU A 77 -13.45 10.55 6.74
CA GLU A 77 -13.98 10.75 8.10
C GLU A 77 -14.29 9.44 8.84
N ASP A 78 -14.48 8.34 8.11
CA ASP A 78 -14.66 7.03 8.73
C ASP A 78 -13.34 6.59 9.39
N PRO A 79 -13.34 6.16 10.67
CA PRO A 79 -12.13 5.77 11.39
C PRO A 79 -11.39 4.62 10.68
N SER A 80 -10.38 4.96 9.88
CA SER A 80 -9.69 4.00 9.02
C SER A 80 -8.17 4.07 9.18
N ILE A 81 -7.50 2.96 8.84
CA ILE A 81 -6.11 2.97 8.37
C ILE A 81 -6.09 2.75 6.86
N TYR A 82 -5.09 3.33 6.20
CA TYR A 82 -4.91 3.19 4.76
C TYR A 82 -3.57 2.51 4.49
N ILE A 83 -3.56 1.37 3.77
CA ILE A 83 -2.36 0.61 3.43
C ILE A 83 -1.82 1.06 2.07
N HIS A 84 -0.60 1.57 2.07
CA HIS A 84 0.05 2.15 0.90
C HIS A 84 1.36 1.42 0.58
N ARG A 85 1.74 1.45 -0.71
CA ARG A 85 3.06 1.04 -1.21
C ARG A 85 3.49 -0.37 -0.77
N ILE A 86 2.60 -1.36 -0.93
CA ILE A 86 3.00 -2.76 -0.76
C ILE A 86 4.01 -3.11 -1.86
N ALA A 87 5.25 -3.40 -1.47
CA ALA A 87 6.31 -3.85 -2.37
C ALA A 87 6.84 -5.20 -1.89
N THR A 88 6.96 -6.14 -2.81
CA THR A 88 7.37 -7.52 -2.51
C THR A 88 8.64 -7.87 -3.26
N ASN A 89 9.55 -8.55 -2.59
CA ASN A 89 10.76 -9.09 -3.16
C ASN A 89 10.41 -10.27 -4.09
N PRO A 90 10.78 -10.22 -5.39
CA PRO A 90 10.49 -11.28 -6.36
C PRO A 90 11.04 -12.66 -5.97
N ASN A 91 12.10 -12.72 -5.16
CA ASN A 91 12.70 -13.99 -4.71
C ASN A 91 11.79 -14.75 -3.74
N PHE A 92 10.83 -14.06 -3.11
CA PHE A 92 9.91 -14.64 -2.12
C PHE A 92 8.46 -14.65 -2.64
N ARG A 93 8.27 -14.83 -3.95
CA ARG A 93 6.94 -14.98 -4.57
C ARG A 93 6.20 -16.20 -3.99
N GLY A 94 4.86 -16.15 -4.02
CA GLY A 94 4.00 -17.24 -3.56
C GLY A 94 3.77 -17.30 -2.05
N GLN A 95 4.38 -16.40 -1.27
CA GLN A 95 4.26 -16.35 0.19
C GLN A 95 3.00 -15.60 0.70
N LYS A 96 2.10 -15.18 -0.20
CA LYS A 96 0.81 -14.54 0.14
C LYS A 96 0.93 -13.35 1.11
N PHE A 97 1.90 -12.46 0.88
CA PHE A 97 2.17 -11.34 1.79
C PHE A 97 0.97 -10.43 2.06
N VAL A 98 0.08 -10.21 1.09
CA VAL A 98 -1.14 -9.41 1.31
C VAL A 98 -2.09 -10.08 2.31
N GLU A 99 -2.24 -11.42 2.27
CA GLU A 99 -3.03 -12.14 3.28
C GLU A 99 -2.43 -11.94 4.68
N GLN A 100 -1.09 -11.97 4.80
CA GLN A 100 -0.41 -11.71 6.08
C GLN A 100 -0.59 -10.25 6.56
N ILE A 101 -0.52 -9.28 5.64
CA ILE A 101 -0.76 -7.86 5.95
C ILE A 101 -2.21 -7.66 6.41
N VAL A 102 -3.18 -8.35 5.81
CA VAL A 102 -4.58 -8.30 6.24
C VAL A 102 -4.75 -8.81 7.66
N GLU A 103 -4.15 -9.96 8.00
CA GLU A 103 -4.23 -10.50 9.36
C GLU A 103 -3.55 -9.59 10.40
N TRP A 104 -2.44 -8.95 10.02
CA TRP A 104 -1.83 -7.91 10.84
C TRP A 104 -2.75 -6.69 10.99
N ALA A 105 -3.37 -6.23 9.91
CA ALA A 105 -4.21 -5.04 9.91
C ALA A 105 -5.47 -5.21 10.77
N LYS A 106 -6.07 -6.41 10.80
CA LYS A 106 -7.18 -6.77 11.69
C LYS A 106 -6.84 -6.64 13.18
N GLN A 107 -5.57 -6.80 13.55
CA GLN A 107 -5.11 -6.61 14.92
C GLN A 107 -4.70 -5.16 15.19
N PHE A 108 -4.03 -4.53 14.22
CA PHE A 108 -3.50 -3.18 14.36
C PHE A 108 -4.61 -2.12 14.37
N ALA A 109 -5.57 -2.17 13.45
CA ALA A 109 -6.58 -1.12 13.32
C ALA A 109 -7.42 -0.91 14.59
N PRO A 110 -7.95 -1.96 15.28
CA PRO A 110 -8.71 -1.77 16.52
C PRO A 110 -7.88 -1.17 17.66
N GLN A 111 -6.59 -1.50 17.74
CA GLN A 111 -5.67 -0.91 18.74
C GLN A 111 -5.48 0.61 18.56
N HIS A 112 -5.76 1.11 17.36
CA HIS A 112 -5.70 2.52 16.99
C HIS A 112 -7.10 3.17 16.86
N ASN A 113 -8.14 2.53 17.42
CA ASN A 113 -9.54 2.99 17.35
C ASN A 113 -10.06 3.16 15.92
N LYS A 114 -9.63 2.28 15.01
CA LYS A 114 -10.06 2.27 13.61
C LYS A 114 -11.00 1.09 13.38
N LEU A 115 -12.06 1.35 12.62
CA LEU A 115 -13.12 0.41 12.24
C LEU A 115 -12.87 -0.21 10.86
N TYR A 116 -12.04 0.45 10.04
CA TYR A 116 -11.76 -0.01 8.68
C TYR A 116 -10.27 -0.05 8.36
N VAL A 117 -9.94 -0.99 7.49
CA VAL A 117 -8.66 -1.07 6.77
C VAL A 117 -8.97 -0.82 5.30
N ARG A 118 -8.30 0.16 4.70
CA ARG A 118 -8.57 0.62 3.35
C ARG A 118 -7.33 0.59 2.49
N MET A 119 -7.51 0.37 1.20
CA MET A 119 -6.46 0.52 0.21
C MET A 119 -7.05 0.80 -1.17
N ASP A 120 -6.22 1.32 -2.05
CA ASP A 120 -6.57 1.65 -3.42
C ASP A 120 -5.47 1.19 -4.39
N THR A 121 -5.86 1.01 -5.65
CA THR A 121 -4.93 0.75 -6.74
C THR A 121 -5.48 1.33 -8.04
N THR A 122 -4.62 1.57 -9.03
CA THR A 122 -5.06 1.91 -10.39
C THR A 122 -6.03 0.82 -10.89
N ALA A 123 -7.21 1.27 -11.34
CA ALA A 123 -8.26 0.43 -11.89
C ALA A 123 -7.82 -0.29 -13.17
N GLY A 124 -8.62 -1.29 -13.58
CA GLY A 124 -8.41 -2.02 -14.84
C GLY A 124 -7.57 -3.30 -14.73
N ASN A 125 -7.21 -3.73 -13.51
CA ASN A 125 -6.56 -5.03 -13.28
C ASN A 125 -7.49 -5.99 -12.52
N GLN A 126 -8.38 -6.66 -13.24
CA GLN A 126 -9.37 -7.58 -12.65
C GLN A 126 -8.72 -8.67 -11.79
N ARG A 127 -7.59 -9.23 -12.23
CA ARG A 127 -6.87 -10.26 -11.46
C ARG A 127 -6.41 -9.74 -10.10
N LEU A 128 -5.97 -8.48 -10.03
CA LEU A 128 -5.58 -7.84 -8.78
C LEU A 128 -6.80 -7.55 -7.90
N THR A 129 -7.88 -7.06 -8.49
CA THR A 129 -9.17 -6.86 -7.81
C THR A 129 -9.67 -8.15 -7.17
N ASP A 130 -9.75 -9.24 -7.93
CA ASP A 130 -10.18 -10.56 -7.45
C ASP A 130 -9.28 -11.07 -6.33
N TYR A 131 -7.98 -10.81 -6.42
CA TYR A 131 -7.01 -11.19 -5.40
C TYR A 131 -7.25 -10.45 -4.08
N TYR A 132 -7.49 -9.13 -4.12
CA TYR A 132 -7.81 -8.36 -2.91
C TYR A 132 -9.15 -8.77 -2.31
N ILE A 133 -10.16 -9.05 -3.13
CA ILE A 133 -11.44 -9.61 -2.67
C ILE A 133 -11.22 -10.94 -1.95
N LYS A 134 -10.40 -11.83 -2.53
CA LYS A 134 -10.03 -13.10 -1.89
C LYS A 134 -9.26 -12.92 -0.58
N CYS A 135 -8.52 -11.83 -0.43
CA CYS A 135 -7.85 -11.47 0.82
C CYS A 135 -8.82 -10.92 1.89
N GLY A 136 -10.11 -10.73 1.57
CA GLY A 136 -11.15 -10.32 2.51
C GLY A 136 -11.66 -8.89 2.32
N PHE A 137 -11.13 -8.14 1.35
CA PHE A 137 -11.63 -6.79 1.07
C PHE A 137 -12.96 -6.83 0.32
N THR A 138 -13.84 -5.88 0.66
CA THR A 138 -14.98 -5.49 -0.16
C THR A 138 -14.53 -4.46 -1.19
N TYR A 139 -14.82 -4.71 -2.46
CA TYR A 139 -14.58 -3.75 -3.54
C TYR A 139 -15.72 -2.71 -3.56
N LEU A 140 -15.37 -1.43 -3.40
CA LEU A 140 -16.33 -0.34 -3.34
C LEU A 140 -16.60 0.30 -4.72
N GLY A 141 -15.87 -0.12 -5.75
CA GLY A 141 -15.99 0.40 -7.10
C GLY A 141 -14.81 1.27 -7.52
N ASP A 142 -14.91 1.74 -8.76
CA ASP A 142 -13.94 2.63 -9.39
C ASP A 142 -14.29 4.08 -9.14
N LYS A 143 -13.29 4.86 -8.72
CA LYS A 143 -13.38 6.30 -8.52
C LYS A 143 -12.45 7.02 -9.50
N LYS A 144 -13.01 7.92 -10.30
CA LYS A 144 -12.21 8.83 -11.13
C LYS A 144 -11.68 9.95 -10.24
N MET A 145 -10.37 10.18 -10.26
CA MET A 145 -9.78 11.27 -9.48
C MET A 145 -10.16 12.62 -10.11
N THR A 146 -10.85 13.47 -9.35
CA THR A 146 -11.32 14.80 -9.79
C THR A 146 -10.60 15.91 -9.03
N ASP A 147 -9.32 16.16 -9.34
CA ASP A 147 -8.69 17.49 -9.22
C ASP A 147 -7.26 17.46 -9.77
N THR A 148 -6.98 18.22 -10.84
CA THR A 148 -5.71 18.16 -11.60
C THR A 148 -4.92 19.46 -11.60
N GLU A 149 -5.35 20.51 -10.90
CA GLU A 149 -4.55 21.73 -10.82
C GLU A 149 -3.39 21.57 -9.80
N GLY A 150 -2.15 21.72 -10.30
CA GLY A 150 -0.93 21.79 -9.48
C GLY A 150 -0.23 20.46 -9.14
N ARG A 151 -0.58 19.33 -9.77
CA ARG A 151 -0.15 17.98 -9.30
C ARG A 151 0.77 17.23 -10.29
N PRO A 152 1.63 16.29 -9.81
CA PRO A 152 2.48 15.44 -10.66
C PRO A 152 1.67 14.61 -11.69
N ASN A 153 2.20 14.48 -12.92
CA ASN A 153 1.49 13.93 -14.10
C ASN A 153 0.85 12.53 -13.97
N HIS A 154 1.20 11.71 -12.98
CA HIS A 154 0.73 10.32 -12.90
C HIS A 154 -0.64 10.14 -12.20
N TYR A 155 -1.22 11.20 -11.61
CA TYR A 155 -2.60 11.18 -11.07
C TYR A 155 -3.63 11.80 -12.03
N HIS A 156 -3.19 12.43 -13.12
CA HIS A 156 -4.09 13.04 -14.10
C HIS A 156 -4.89 11.95 -14.83
N ASN A 157 -6.21 11.98 -14.70
CA ASN A 157 -7.14 11.00 -15.28
C ASN A 157 -7.02 9.55 -14.76
N ALA A 158 -6.37 9.33 -13.61
CA ALA A 158 -6.35 8.00 -13.02
C ALA A 158 -7.75 7.62 -12.49
N THR A 159 -8.14 6.38 -12.76
CA THR A 159 -9.29 5.74 -12.09
C THR A 159 -8.72 4.80 -11.04
N MET A 160 -9.18 4.91 -9.81
CA MET A 160 -8.71 4.15 -8.66
C MET A 160 -9.80 3.17 -8.23
N GLY A 161 -9.47 1.89 -8.14
CA GLY A 161 -10.33 0.90 -7.51
C GLY A 161 -10.16 0.97 -6.00
N LEU A 162 -11.28 1.12 -5.27
CA LEU A 162 -11.29 1.29 -3.81
C LEU A 162 -11.66 -0.02 -3.10
N PHE A 163 -10.92 -0.35 -2.04
CA PHE A 163 -11.07 -1.59 -1.27
C PHE A 163 -11.17 -1.28 0.22
N GLN A 164 -12.13 -1.93 0.90
CA GLN A 164 -12.34 -1.76 2.34
C GLN A 164 -12.54 -3.11 3.03
N LEU A 165 -11.95 -3.24 4.21
CA LEU A 165 -12.16 -4.34 5.15
C LEU A 165 -12.64 -3.74 6.48
N GLU A 166 -13.69 -4.30 7.07
CA GLU A 166 -14.17 -3.96 8.42
C GLU A 166 -13.44 -4.83 9.46
N VAL A 167 -13.07 -4.23 10.60
CA VAL A 167 -12.24 -4.86 11.65
C VAL A 167 -12.83 -4.76 13.05
#